data_AF-A0A127SMS7-F1
#
_entry.id   AF-A0A127SMS7-F1
#
_cell.length_a   1.000
_cell.length_b   1.000
_cell.length_c   1.000
_cell.angle_alpha   90.00
_cell.angle_beta   90.00
_cell.angle_gamma   90.00
#
_symmetry.space_group_name_H-M   'P 1'
#
loop_
_entity.id
_entity.type
_entity.pdbx_description
1 polymer ?
#
loop_
_entity_poly.entity_id
_entity_poly.type
_entity_poly.pdbx_seq_one_letter_code
_entity_poly.pdbx_strand_id
1 'polypeptide(L)' 'GCELQEESTPYNEQKDIAFYIDRPTAYTKIYPGQFAIYFPEDGHAPGIGQGNIRKVIVKVQVEE' A
#
# COMPACT_ATOMS: atom_id res chain seq x y z
N GLY A 1 8.65 -13.90 1.09
CA GLY A 1 8.35 -12.47 1.19
C GLY A 1 9.12 -11.96 2.37
N CYS A 2 9.86 -10.87 2.21
CA CYS A 2 10.46 -10.22 3.37
C CYS A 2 9.32 -9.52 4.12
N GLU A 3 9.12 -9.89 5.38
CA GLU A 3 8.17 -9.26 6.29
C GLU A 3 8.57 -7.78 6.49
N LEU A 4 7.57 -6.93 6.78
CA LEU A 4 7.79 -5.53 7.15
C LEU A 4 8.48 -5.49 8.52
N GLN A 5 9.63 -4.82 8.63
CA GLN A 5 10.48 -4.88 9.81
C GLN A 5 10.60 -3.55 10.54
N GLU A 6 10.77 -2.44 9.81
CA GLU A 6 11.09 -1.14 10.40
C GLU A 6 9.84 -0.26 10.51
N GLU A 7 9.06 -0.50 11.58
CA GLU A 7 7.90 0.32 11.90
C GLU A 7 8.30 1.75 12.29
N SER A 8 7.74 2.73 11.59
CA SER A 8 7.92 4.16 11.87
C SER A 8 6.72 4.78 12.56
N THR A 9 5.53 4.23 12.35
CA THR A 9 4.31 4.62 13.06
C THR A 9 3.50 3.37 13.36
N PRO A 10 3.18 3.11 14.64
CA PRO A 10 2.42 1.94 15.03
C PRO A 10 1.02 1.94 14.45
N TYR A 11 0.46 0.74 14.36
CA TYR A 11 -0.90 0.56 13.89
C TYR A 11 -1.91 1.42 14.67
N ASN A 12 -2.79 2.08 13.93
CA ASN A 12 -3.87 2.89 14.46
C ASN A 12 -5.22 2.31 14.04
N GLU A 13 -5.92 1.67 14.98
CA GLU A 13 -7.23 1.04 14.76
C GLU A 13 -8.28 2.00 14.17
N GLN A 14 -8.32 3.26 14.62
CA GLN A 14 -9.31 4.22 14.14
C GLN A 14 -9.08 4.62 12.68
N LYS A 15 -7.84 4.54 12.22
CA LYS A 15 -7.44 4.95 10.87
C LYS A 15 -7.17 3.76 9.94
N ASP A 16 -7.17 2.53 10.45
CA ASP A 16 -6.84 1.31 9.72
C ASP A 16 -5.51 1.45 8.94
N ILE A 17 -4.43 1.81 9.65
CA ILE A 17 -3.13 2.09 9.04
C ILE A 17 -1.94 1.92 10.00
N ALA A 18 -0.82 1.43 9.47
CA ALA A 18 0.53 1.49 10.05
C ALA A 18 1.51 2.01 8.99
N PHE A 19 2.67 2.55 9.39
CA PHE A 19 3.70 3.02 8.45
C PHE A 19 5.07 2.41 8.72
N TYR A 20 5.75 2.05 7.65
CA TYR A 20 7.06 1.40 7.65
C TYR A 20 8.05 2.16 6.77
N ILE A 21 9.35 2.05 7.06
CA ILE A 21 10.44 2.69 6.29
C ILE A 21 11.32 1.69 5.55
N ASP A 22 10.87 0.44 5.46
CA ASP A 22 11.51 -0.64 4.70
C ASP A 22 11.76 -0.26 3.23
N ARG A 23 12.82 -0.85 2.66
CA ARG A 23 13.09 -0.73 1.22
C ARG A 23 12.07 -1.55 0.42
N PRO A 24 11.60 -1.04 -0.73
CA PRO A 24 10.65 -1.77 -1.57
C PRO A 24 11.29 -3.05 -2.10
N THR A 25 10.53 -4.14 -2.10
CA THR A 25 10.94 -5.44 -2.66
C THR A 25 10.63 -5.56 -4.15
N ALA A 26 9.67 -4.78 -4.64
CA ALA A 26 9.26 -4.75 -6.04
C ALA A 26 8.70 -3.36 -6.43
N TYR A 27 8.70 -3.08 -7.74
CA TYR A 27 8.03 -1.93 -8.33
C TYR A 27 7.02 -2.42 -9.37
N THR A 28 5.76 -2.04 -9.21
CA THR A 28 4.69 -2.39 -10.14
C THR A 28 4.18 -1.14 -10.84
N LYS A 29 4.28 -1.12 -12.16
CA LYS A 29 3.72 -0.05 -12.98
C LYS A 29 2.28 -0.38 -13.35
N ILE A 30 1.35 0.52 -13.04
CA ILE A 30 -0.09 0.36 -13.30
C ILE A 30 -0.50 1.36 -14.39
N TYR A 31 -1.15 0.86 -15.44
CA TYR A 31 -1.68 1.65 -16.55
C TYR A 31 -3.20 1.89 -16.39
N PRO A 32 -3.79 2.86 -17.13
CA PRO A 32 -5.24 3.05 -17.11
C PRO A 32 -6.01 1.75 -17.39
N GLY A 33 -7.01 1.46 -16.55
CA GLY A 33 -7.81 0.22 -16.63
C GLY A 33 -7.23 -0.97 -15.83
N GLN A 34 -6.00 -0.87 -15.34
CA GLN A 34 -5.42 -1.86 -14.44
C GLN A 34 -5.65 -1.48 -12.98
N PHE A 35 -5.63 -2.48 -12.10
CA PHE A 35 -5.69 -2.30 -10.66
C PHE A 35 -4.73 -3.27 -9.97
N ALA A 36 -4.38 -2.94 -8.73
CA ALA A 36 -3.66 -3.82 -7.81
C ALA A 36 -4.52 -4.01 -6.57
N ILE A 37 -4.44 -5.19 -5.97
CA ILE A 37 -5.05 -5.51 -4.67
C ILE A 37 -3.90 -5.65 -3.69
N TYR A 38 -4.02 -5.00 -2.53
CA TYR A 38 -3.11 -5.11 -1.41
C TYR A 38 -3.90 -5.66 -0.22
N PHE A 39 -3.45 -6.78 0.34
CA PHE A 39 -3.99 -7.33 1.58
C PHE A 39 -3.45 -6.56 2.79
N PRO A 40 -4.01 -6.73 4.01
CA PRO A 40 -3.58 -5.98 5.19
C PRO A 40 -2.07 -6.02 5.47
N GLU A 41 -1.41 -7.14 5.14
CA GLU A 41 0.01 -7.36 5.36
C GLU A 41 0.90 -6.82 4.23
N ASP A 42 0.31 -6.42 3.10
CA ASP A 42 1.04 -5.91 1.94
C ASP A 42 1.41 -4.43 2.11
N GLY A 43 2.61 -4.18 2.62
CA GLY A 43 3.18 -2.84 2.61
C GLY A 43 3.31 -2.29 1.19
N HIS A 44 2.75 -1.12 0.93
CA HIS A 44 2.76 -0.50 -0.39
C HIS A 44 2.90 1.02 -0.35
N ALA A 45 3.66 1.56 -1.31
CA ALA A 45 3.92 2.99 -1.46
C ALA A 45 3.33 3.52 -2.78
N PRO A 46 2.10 4.08 -2.77
CA PRO A 46 1.50 4.64 -3.98
C PRO A 46 2.08 6.01 -4.34
N GLY A 47 1.81 6.48 -5.57
CA GLY A 47 2.17 7.84 -6.00
C GLY A 47 3.54 7.96 -6.67
N ILE A 48 4.19 6.84 -6.97
CA ILE A 48 5.42 6.79 -7.75
C ILE A 48 5.08 7.01 -9.23
N GLY A 49 5.19 8.24 -9.72
CA GLY A 49 4.88 8.59 -11.11
C GLY A 49 5.13 10.07 -11.43
N GLN A 50 4.90 10.45 -12.68
CA GLN A 50 5.06 11.83 -13.17
C GLN A 50 3.76 12.34 -13.77
N GLY A 51 3.50 13.65 -13.62
CA GLY A 51 2.31 14.31 -14.14
C GLY A 51 1.06 14.12 -13.28
N ASN A 52 -0.10 14.52 -13.83
CA ASN A 52 -1.38 14.41 -13.14
C ASN A 52 -1.95 13.00 -13.28
N ILE A 53 -2.06 12.27 -12.17
CA ILE A 53 -2.58 10.90 -12.13
C ILE A 53 -3.93 10.92 -11.42
N ARG A 54 -4.97 10.42 -12.09
CA ARG A 54 -6.30 10.19 -11.49
C ARG A 54 -6.45 8.70 -11.18
N LYS A 55 -6.75 8.38 -9.92
CA LYS A 55 -6.97 7.01 -9.45
C LYS A 55 -8.14 6.95 -8.47
N VAL A 56 -8.60 5.73 -8.17
CA VAL A 56 -9.59 5.44 -7.12
C VAL A 56 -8.98 4.41 -6.18
N ILE A 57 -9.27 4.52 -4.89
CA ILE A 57 -8.97 3.50 -3.88
C ILE A 57 -10.30 2.95 -3.37
N VAL A 58 -10.44 1.63 -3.42
CA VAL A 58 -11.60 0.92 -2.85
C VAL A 58 -11.11 0.19 -1.62
N LYS A 59 -11.79 0.42 -0.49
CA LYS A 59 -11.53 -0.26 0.79
C LYS A 59 -12.60 -1.35 0.96
N VAL A 60 -12.15 -2.59 1.14
CA VAL A 60 -13.01 -3.77 1.34
C VAL A 60 -12.60 -4.40 2.67
N GLN A 61 -13.56 -4.60 3.56
CA GLN A 61 -13.32 -5.28 4.83
C GLN A 61 -13.02 -6.76 4.57
N VAL A 62 -11.98 -7.28 5.18
CA VAL A 62 -11.65 -8.72 5.20
C VAL A 62 -12.26 -9.37 6.44
N GLU A 63 -12.58 -10.67 6.35
CA GLU A 63 -12.97 -11.47 7.52
C GLU A 63 -11.74 -11.74 8.39
N GLU A 64 -11.91 -11.79 9.72
CA GLU A 64 -10.86 -12.15 10.69
C GLU A 64 -10.53 -13.65 10.69
#